data_AF-A0A2M8J432-F1
#
_entry.id   AF-A0A2M8J432-F1
#
_cell.length_a   1.000
_cell.length_b   1.000
_cell.length_c   1.000
_cell.angle_alpha   90.00
_cell.angle_beta   90.00
_cell.angle_gamma   90.00
#
_symmetry.space_group_name_H-M   'P 1'
#
loop_
_entity.id
_entity.type
_entity.pdbx_description
1 polymer ?
#
loop_
_entity_poly.entity_id
_entity_poly.type
_entity_poly.pdbx_seq_one_letter_code
_entity_poly.pdbx_strand_id
1 'polypeptide(L)'
;MPRIPVGPIWTGFIRSLFALGAVYLGLIVIGTLWDVIARAIPQLHAPVWLSTVIEFGLPSSAMLAAPWLVRTRGHVAMELINAALSARQRKALLAFTDLAAAGICLFVARYAGLAGLDSFERGEVAVRAVDVPRWYLYAILCSGLTLCAIEFLRHAVLAACSTAPEETTS
;
A
#
# COMPACT_ATOMS: atom_id res chain seq x y z
N MET A 1 -6.29 -17.41 17.52
CA MET A 1 -5.42 -17.93 16.44
C MET A 1 -3.98 -17.49 16.69
N PRO A 2 -3.00 -18.39 16.58
CA PRO A 2 -1.62 -18.10 17.00
C PRO A 2 -1.00 -17.07 16.05
N ARG A 3 -0.50 -15.97 16.62
CA ARG A 3 0.28 -14.97 15.90
C ARG A 3 1.63 -15.60 15.59
N ILE A 4 1.96 -15.85 14.32
CA ILE A 4 3.36 -16.17 14.00
C ILE A 4 4.17 -14.97 14.49
N PRO A 5 5.21 -15.15 15.32
CA PRO A 5 6.19 -14.12 15.56
C PRO A 5 6.89 -13.87 14.24
N VAL A 6 6.38 -12.92 13.47
CA VAL A 6 7.22 -12.22 12.50
C VAL A 6 8.44 -11.74 13.26
N GLY A 7 9.62 -11.91 12.66
CA GLY A 7 10.83 -11.37 13.24
C GLY A 7 10.56 -9.92 13.67
N PRO A 8 10.92 -9.51 14.90
CA PRO A 8 10.65 -8.16 15.37
C PRO A 8 11.15 -7.10 14.38
N ILE A 9 12.19 -7.46 13.62
CA ILE A 9 12.78 -6.71 12.52
C ILE A 9 11.77 -6.40 11.40
N TRP A 10 11.05 -7.41 10.86
CA TRP A 10 10.09 -7.20 9.77
C TRP A 10 8.92 -6.29 10.18
N THR A 11 8.43 -6.50 11.41
CA THR A 11 7.37 -5.66 11.97
C THR A 11 7.85 -4.23 12.19
N GLY A 12 9.08 -4.08 12.70
CA GLY A 12 9.73 -2.78 12.89
C GLY A 12 9.88 -2.04 11.56
N PHE A 13 10.35 -2.74 10.52
CA PHE A 13 10.50 -2.20 9.18
C PHE A 13 9.17 -1.67 8.63
N ILE A 14 8.11 -2.49 8.58
CA ILE A 14 6.80 -2.05 8.07
C ILE A 14 6.23 -0.90 8.93
N ARG A 15 6.43 -0.93 10.24
CA ARG A 15 5.95 0.15 11.13
C ARG A 15 6.70 1.46 10.89
N SER A 16 8.00 1.40 10.62
CA SER A 16 8.79 2.59 10.25
C SER A 16 8.34 3.18 8.91
N LEU A 17 8.08 2.33 7.90
CA LEU A 17 7.51 2.77 6.62
C LEU A 17 6.15 3.44 6.81
N PHE A 18 5.28 2.85 7.62
CA PHE A 18 3.98 3.43 7.94
C PHE A 18 4.12 4.78 8.66
N ALA A 19 4.99 4.88 9.66
CA ALA A 19 5.22 6.13 10.38
C ALA A 19 5.75 7.22 9.43
N LEU A 20 6.69 6.87 8.55
CA LEU A 20 7.22 7.79 7.53
C LEU A 20 6.14 8.23 6.56
N GLY A 21 5.32 7.29 6.05
CA GLY A 21 4.19 7.58 5.17
C GLY A 21 3.13 8.47 5.85
N ALA A 22 2.83 8.24 7.13
CA ALA A 22 1.87 9.03 7.90
C ALA A 22 2.38 10.45 8.18
N VAL A 23 3.65 10.61 8.57
CA VAL A 23 4.28 11.92 8.74
C VAL A 23 4.28 12.67 7.41
N TYR A 24 4.67 12.00 6.33
CA TYR A 24 4.71 12.58 5.00
C TYR A 24 3.31 13.02 4.52
N LEU A 25 2.28 12.20 4.74
CA LEU A 25 0.89 12.57 4.46
C LEU A 25 0.46 13.79 5.29
N GLY A 26 0.81 13.85 6.58
CA GLY A 26 0.53 15.00 7.43
C GLY A 26 1.17 16.30 6.91
N LEU A 27 2.43 16.23 6.46
CA LEU A 27 3.11 17.36 5.83
C LEU A 27 2.42 17.80 4.53
N ILE A 28 1.96 16.85 3.72
CA ILE A 28 1.21 17.16 2.48
C ILE A 28 -0.11 17.84 2.82
N VAL A 29 -0.86 17.38 3.83
CA VAL A 29 -2.12 18.01 4.26
C VAL A 29 -1.89 19.43 4.74
N ILE A 30 -0.84 19.66 5.53
CA ILE A 30 -0.47 21.02 5.96
C ILE A 30 -0.10 21.88 4.74
N GLY A 31 0.65 21.31 3.80
CA GLY A 31 1.03 21.96 2.56
C GLY A 31 -0.16 22.32 1.67
N THR A 32 -1.14 21.43 1.50
CA THR A 32 -2.35 21.70 0.71
C THR A 32 -3.21 22.77 1.38
N LEU A 33 -3.34 22.74 2.71
CA LEU A 33 -4.04 23.79 3.45
C LEU A 33 -3.36 25.15 3.25
N TRP A 34 -2.03 25.20 3.30
CA TRP A 34 -1.27 26.42 3.01
C TRP A 34 -1.48 26.90 1.57
N ASP A 35 -1.43 26.01 0.57
CA ASP A 35 -1.67 26.35 -0.85
C ASP A 35 -3.06 26.98 -1.04
N VAL A 36 -4.09 26.40 -0.43
CA VAL A 36 -5.46 26.93 -0.49
C VAL A 36 -5.57 28.31 0.18
N ILE A 37 -4.98 28.48 1.36
CA ILE A 37 -4.98 29.78 2.08
C ILE A 37 -4.24 30.85 1.27
N ALA A 38 -3.07 30.50 0.73
CA ALA A 38 -2.26 31.42 -0.07
C ALA A 38 -2.98 31.86 -1.34
N ARG A 39 -3.77 30.98 -1.98
CA ARG A 39 -4.60 31.35 -3.15
C ARG A 39 -5.83 32.17 -2.78
N ALA A 40 -6.36 32.00 -1.57
CA ALA A 40 -7.53 32.73 -1.11
C ALA A 40 -7.23 34.19 -0.74
N ILE A 41 -5.96 34.51 -0.44
CA ILE A 41 -5.53 35.86 -0.04
C ILE A 41 -4.74 36.50 -1.19
N PRO A 42 -5.24 37.57 -1.85
CA PRO A 42 -4.61 38.17 -3.04
C PRO A 42 -3.16 38.64 -2.86
N GLN A 43 -2.72 38.89 -1.61
CA GLN A 43 -1.36 39.34 -1.29
C GLN A 43 -0.37 38.19 -1.05
N LEU A 44 -0.85 36.95 -0.95
CA LEU A 44 0.02 35.78 -0.83
C LEU A 44 0.12 35.06 -2.18
N HIS A 45 1.34 34.67 -2.54
CA HIS A 45 1.56 33.83 -3.71
C HIS A 45 1.82 32.39 -3.27
N ALA A 46 1.01 31.47 -3.77
CA ALA A 46 1.22 30.05 -3.57
C ALA A 46 2.49 29.60 -4.32
N PRO A 47 3.41 28.87 -3.68
CA PRO A 47 4.63 28.41 -4.35
C PRO A 47 4.30 27.38 -5.43
N VAL A 48 4.78 27.59 -6.66
CA VAL A 48 4.44 26.73 -7.81
C VAL A 48 4.94 25.28 -7.62
N TRP A 49 6.04 25.09 -6.90
CA TRP A 49 6.60 23.76 -6.58
C TRP A 49 5.71 22.92 -5.66
N LEU A 50 4.86 23.55 -4.85
CA LEU A 50 4.07 22.88 -3.82
C LEU A 50 3.05 21.92 -4.46
N SER A 51 2.46 22.34 -5.58
CA SER A 51 1.53 21.51 -6.36
C SER A 51 2.19 20.22 -6.84
N THR A 52 3.42 20.29 -7.36
CA THR A 52 4.19 19.12 -7.79
C THR A 52 4.55 18.22 -6.60
N VAL A 53 4.93 18.78 -5.45
CA VAL A 53 5.20 17.97 -4.25
C VAL A 53 3.94 17.22 -3.79
N ILE A 54 2.76 17.84 -3.86
CA ILE A 54 1.49 17.21 -3.47
C ILE A 54 1.12 16.09 -4.46
N GLU A 55 1.19 16.36 -5.77
CA GLU A 55 0.86 15.41 -6.85
C GLU A 55 1.69 14.12 -6.74
N PHE A 56 3.00 14.25 -6.49
CA PHE A 56 3.91 13.11 -6.39
C PHE A 56 3.98 12.53 -4.97
N GLY A 57 3.70 13.35 -3.97
CA GLY A 57 3.80 12.97 -2.58
C GLY A 57 2.62 12.13 -2.10
N LEU A 58 1.40 12.44 -2.55
CA LEU A 58 0.21 11.71 -2.13
C LEU A 58 0.31 10.20 -2.48
N PRO A 59 0.62 9.80 -3.73
CA PRO A 59 0.80 8.39 -4.07
C PRO A 59 1.93 7.72 -3.27
N SER A 60 3.03 8.45 -3.07
CA SER A 60 4.17 7.98 -2.29
C SER A 60 3.75 7.64 -0.86
N SER A 61 3.07 8.57 -0.18
CA SER A 61 2.58 8.37 1.19
C SER A 61 1.65 7.15 1.31
N ALA A 62 0.76 6.98 0.32
CA ALA A 62 -0.20 5.88 0.29
C ALA A 62 0.50 4.53 0.12
N MET A 63 1.47 4.44 -0.79
CA MET A 63 2.23 3.20 -1.02
C MET A 63 3.10 2.81 0.17
N LEU A 64 3.62 3.77 0.93
CA LEU A 64 4.33 3.49 2.19
C LEU A 64 3.40 2.99 3.30
N ALA A 65 2.18 3.53 3.37
CA ALA A 65 1.21 3.14 4.38
C ALA A 65 0.48 1.82 4.07
N ALA A 66 0.37 1.46 2.78
CA ALA A 66 -0.42 0.33 2.31
C ALA A 66 -0.06 -1.04 2.94
N PRO A 67 1.22 -1.44 3.10
CA PRO A 67 1.57 -2.76 3.63
C PRO A 67 1.11 -2.95 5.08
N TRP A 68 1.27 -1.91 5.91
CA TRP A 68 0.80 -1.93 7.30
C TRP A 68 -0.72 -1.96 7.38
N LEU A 69 -1.40 -1.26 6.46
CA LEU A 69 -2.85 -1.24 6.40
C LEU A 69 -3.42 -2.60 6.00
N VAL A 70 -2.84 -3.28 5.01
CA VAL A 70 -3.20 -4.65 4.60
C VAL A 70 -3.07 -5.61 5.79
N ARG A 71 -1.98 -5.50 6.54
CA ARG A 71 -1.73 -6.29 7.74
C ARG A 71 -2.78 -6.06 8.84
N THR A 72 -3.25 -4.83 9.01
CA THR A 72 -4.20 -4.47 10.07
C THR A 72 -5.65 -4.76 9.66
N ARG A 73 -6.02 -4.51 8.39
CA ARG A 73 -7.37 -4.74 7.86
C ARG A 73 -7.72 -6.20 7.65
N GLY A 74 -6.73 -7.11 7.57
CA GLY A 74 -6.98 -8.55 7.61
C GLY A 74 -7.86 -8.96 8.79
N HIS A 75 -7.69 -8.32 9.96
CA HIS A 75 -8.52 -8.60 11.14
C HIS A 75 -9.96 -8.07 11.04
N VAL A 76 -10.17 -6.90 10.45
CA VAL A 76 -11.49 -6.24 10.38
C VAL A 76 -12.38 -6.83 9.28
N ALA A 77 -11.81 -7.13 8.11
CA ALA A 77 -12.55 -7.83 7.04
C ALA A 77 -13.06 -9.21 7.52
N MET A 78 -12.26 -9.85 8.38
CA MET A 78 -12.60 -11.11 9.04
C MET A 78 -13.79 -11.00 10.01
N GLU A 79 -13.97 -9.86 10.68
CA GLU A 79 -15.10 -9.61 11.61
C GLU A 79 -16.41 -9.36 10.88
N LEU A 80 -16.37 -8.59 9.79
CA LEU A 80 -17.58 -8.30 8.99
C LEU A 80 -18.11 -9.55 8.30
N ILE A 81 -17.22 -10.40 7.77
CA ILE A 81 -17.58 -11.70 7.16
C ILE A 81 -18.03 -12.71 8.23
N ASN A 82 -17.53 -12.60 9.46
CA ASN A 82 -17.90 -13.46 10.59
C ASN A 82 -19.37 -13.35 10.99
N ALA A 83 -20.02 -12.21 10.73
CA ALA A 83 -21.42 -12.02 11.08
C ALA A 83 -22.39 -12.84 10.20
N ALA A 84 -21.93 -13.38 9.06
CA ALA A 84 -22.81 -13.96 8.05
C ALA A 84 -22.49 -15.42 7.64
N LEU A 85 -21.32 -15.99 7.98
CA LEU A 85 -20.85 -17.27 7.39
C LEU A 85 -20.27 -18.27 8.39
N SER A 86 -20.39 -19.56 8.05
CA SER A 86 -19.79 -20.69 8.79
C SER A 86 -18.25 -20.68 8.73
N ALA A 87 -17.59 -21.23 9.76
CA ALA A 87 -16.14 -21.16 9.95
C ALA A 87 -15.30 -21.73 8.78
N ARG A 88 -15.82 -22.74 8.05
CA ARG A 88 -15.11 -23.42 6.95
C ARG A 88 -15.19 -22.64 5.64
N GLN A 89 -16.37 -22.14 5.28
CA GLN A 89 -16.58 -21.32 4.08
C GLN A 89 -15.86 -19.97 4.19
N ARG A 90 -15.82 -19.39 5.39
CA ARG A 90 -15.08 -18.16 5.69
C ARG A 90 -13.59 -18.30 5.38
N LYS A 91 -12.94 -19.39 5.83
CA LYS A 91 -11.51 -19.62 5.58
C LYS A 91 -11.19 -19.73 4.09
N ALA A 92 -12.01 -20.47 3.34
CA ALA A 92 -11.83 -20.63 1.89
C ALA A 92 -12.01 -19.30 1.13
N LEU A 93 -13.04 -18.52 1.48
CA LEU A 93 -13.29 -17.23 0.84
C LEU A 93 -12.20 -16.20 1.14
N LEU A 94 -11.70 -16.16 2.37
CA LEU A 94 -10.59 -15.29 2.76
C LEU A 94 -9.31 -15.67 2.03
N ALA A 95 -8.96 -16.96 2.01
CA ALA A 95 -7.77 -17.44 1.30
C ALA A 95 -7.84 -17.12 -0.20
N PHE A 96 -9.01 -17.30 -0.83
CA PHE A 96 -9.21 -16.97 -2.23
C PHE A 96 -9.08 -15.45 -2.49
N THR A 97 -9.68 -14.63 -1.63
CA THR A 97 -9.62 -13.17 -1.75
C THR A 97 -8.19 -12.66 -1.57
N ASP A 98 -7.45 -13.18 -0.59
CA ASP A 98 -6.05 -12.85 -0.36
C ASP A 98 -5.17 -13.28 -1.55
N LEU A 99 -5.40 -14.47 -2.11
CA LEU A 99 -4.67 -14.95 -3.28
C LEU A 99 -4.96 -14.11 -4.53
N ALA A 100 -6.23 -13.74 -4.75
CA ALA A 100 -6.64 -12.87 -5.84
C ALA A 100 -6.03 -11.46 -5.68
N ALA A 101 -6.07 -10.89 -4.48
CA ALA A 101 -5.45 -9.61 -4.17
C ALA A 101 -3.93 -9.64 -4.39
N ALA A 102 -3.24 -10.69 -3.93
CA ALA A 102 -1.82 -10.88 -4.18
C ALA A 102 -1.51 -10.94 -5.68
N GLY A 103 -2.30 -11.70 -6.45
CA GLY A 103 -2.17 -11.81 -7.90
C GLY A 103 -2.34 -10.47 -8.62
N ILE A 104 -3.36 -9.69 -8.25
CA ILE A 104 -3.60 -8.35 -8.80
C ILE A 104 -2.45 -7.40 -8.43
N CYS A 105 -2.02 -7.38 -7.16
CA CYS A 105 -0.90 -6.55 -6.73
C CYS A 105 0.38 -6.87 -7.52
N LEU A 106 0.69 -8.16 -7.72
CA LEU A 106 1.87 -8.57 -8.48
C LEU A 106 1.76 -8.24 -9.97
N PHE A 107 0.58 -8.43 -10.56
CA PHE A 107 0.30 -8.07 -11.95
C PHE A 107 0.52 -6.56 -12.18
N VAL A 108 -0.08 -5.72 -11.33
CA VAL A 108 0.08 -4.27 -11.42
C VAL A 108 1.52 -3.85 -11.12
N ALA A 109 2.18 -4.46 -10.14
CA ALA A 109 3.60 -4.18 -9.85
C ALA A 109 4.50 -4.50 -11.06
N ARG A 110 4.25 -5.61 -11.77
CA ARG A 110 4.98 -5.95 -13.00
C ARG A 110 4.77 -4.90 -14.08
N TYR A 111 3.54 -4.48 -14.32
CA TYR A 111 3.24 -3.43 -15.31
C TYR A 111 3.89 -2.10 -14.94
N ALA A 112 3.83 -1.71 -13.66
CA ALA A 112 4.48 -0.51 -13.16
C ALA A 112 6.01 -0.59 -13.32
N GLY A 113 6.62 -1.74 -13.04
CA GLY A 113 8.05 -1.97 -13.24
C GLY A 113 8.47 -1.80 -14.70
N LEU A 114 7.74 -2.40 -15.64
CA LEU A 114 8.01 -2.27 -17.07
C LEU A 114 7.84 -0.81 -17.54
N ALA A 115 6.73 -0.16 -17.17
CA ALA A 115 6.49 1.24 -17.52
C ALA A 115 7.53 2.19 -16.90
N GLY A 116 8.04 1.86 -15.71
CA GLY A 116 9.10 2.59 -15.03
C GLY A 116 10.44 2.47 -15.77
N LEU A 117 10.80 1.27 -16.21
CA LEU A 117 12.01 1.03 -17.02
C LEU A 117 11.91 1.73 -18.37
N ASP A 118 10.79 1.60 -19.09
CA ASP A 118 10.56 2.31 -20.34
C ASP A 118 10.67 3.83 -20.16
N SER A 119 10.12 4.37 -19.07
CA SER A 119 10.19 5.80 -18.76
C SER A 119 11.59 6.26 -18.38
N PHE A 120 12.39 5.38 -17.76
CA PHE A 120 13.78 5.65 -17.41
C PHE A 120 14.67 5.69 -18.66
N GLU A 121 14.50 4.71 -19.56
CA GLU A 121 15.24 4.63 -20.83
C GLU A 121 14.93 5.79 -21.77
N ARG A 122 13.66 6.24 -21.80
CA ARG A 122 13.24 7.39 -22.61
C ARG A 122 13.62 8.74 -21.99
N GLY A 123 14.18 8.77 -20.78
CA GLY A 123 14.58 9.98 -20.08
C GLY A 123 13.41 10.96 -19.85
N GLU A 124 12.19 10.45 -19.83
CA GLU A 124 11.02 11.30 -19.89
C GLU A 124 10.75 11.93 -18.51
N VAL A 125 10.79 13.25 -18.51
CA VAL A 125 10.46 14.10 -17.38
C VAL A 125 9.02 14.59 -17.48
N ALA A 126 8.30 14.58 -16.36
CA ALA A 126 7.02 15.25 -16.30
C ALA A 126 7.29 16.76 -16.30
N VAL A 127 6.96 17.43 -17.40
CA VAL A 127 7.03 18.90 -17.50
C VAL A 127 5.98 19.48 -16.55
N ARG A 128 6.43 19.85 -15.36
CA ARG A 128 5.64 20.47 -14.29
C ARG A 128 6.38 21.70 -13.78
N ALA A 129 5.97 22.25 -12.63
CA ALA A 129 6.65 23.37 -12.00
C ALA A 129 8.09 23.03 -11.56
N VAL A 130 8.34 21.76 -11.30
CA VAL A 130 9.66 21.16 -11.08
C VAL A 130 9.72 19.92 -11.98
N ASP A 131 10.79 19.76 -12.75
CA ASP A 131 11.00 18.59 -13.59
C ASP A 131 11.22 17.37 -12.69
N VAL A 132 10.16 16.54 -12.54
CA VAL A 132 10.23 15.30 -11.77
C VAL A 132 10.32 14.13 -12.74
N PRO A 133 11.29 13.21 -12.56
CA PRO A 133 11.39 12.03 -13.40
C PRO A 133 10.14 11.15 -13.24
N ARG A 134 9.48 10.80 -14.36
CA ARG A 134 8.22 10.03 -14.29
C ARG A 134 8.41 8.63 -13.72
N TRP A 135 9.60 8.05 -13.87
CA TRP A 135 9.95 6.73 -13.35
C TRP A 135 9.83 6.64 -11.81
N TYR A 136 9.95 7.76 -11.10
CA TYR A 136 9.85 7.79 -9.63
C TYR A 136 8.50 7.24 -9.13
N LEU A 137 7.39 7.65 -9.76
CA LEU A 137 6.06 7.18 -9.37
C LEU A 137 5.86 5.70 -9.68
N TYR A 138 6.38 5.23 -10.80
CA TYR A 138 6.34 3.81 -11.15
C TYR A 138 7.17 2.97 -10.20
N ALA A 139 8.34 3.45 -9.78
CA ALA A 139 9.20 2.77 -8.82
C ALA A 139 8.54 2.64 -7.44
N ILE A 140 7.96 3.74 -6.92
CA ILE A 140 7.28 3.69 -5.62
C ILE A 140 6.02 2.81 -5.66
N LEU A 141 5.26 2.88 -6.76
CA LEU A 141 4.10 2.02 -6.98
C LEU A 141 4.48 0.54 -7.04
N CYS A 142 5.52 0.20 -7.82
CA CYS A 142 6.05 -1.16 -7.92
C CYS A 142 6.50 -1.67 -6.53
N SER A 143 7.25 -0.87 -5.78
CA SER A 143 7.73 -1.25 -4.46
C SER A 143 6.58 -1.49 -3.47
N GLY A 144 5.64 -0.54 -3.35
CA GLY A 144 4.51 -0.64 -2.41
C GLY A 144 3.60 -1.82 -2.71
N LEU A 145 3.27 -2.05 -3.98
CA LEU A 145 2.44 -3.19 -4.40
C LEU A 145 3.14 -4.53 -4.21
N THR A 146 4.46 -4.59 -4.40
CA THR A 146 5.24 -5.80 -4.13
C THR A 146 5.20 -6.15 -2.64
N LEU A 147 5.37 -5.15 -1.75
CA LEU A 147 5.25 -5.37 -0.31
C LEU A 147 3.81 -5.82 0.08
N CYS A 148 2.78 -5.22 -0.52
CA CYS A 148 1.40 -5.66 -0.31
C CYS A 148 1.17 -7.10 -0.78
N ALA A 149 1.71 -7.49 -1.95
CA ALA A 149 1.60 -8.85 -2.46
C ALA A 149 2.23 -9.88 -1.50
N ILE A 150 3.37 -9.54 -0.89
CA ILE A 150 4.03 -10.40 0.11
C ILE A 150 3.13 -10.59 1.35
N GLU A 151 2.52 -9.52 1.88
CA GLU A 151 1.62 -9.63 3.03
C GLU A 151 0.35 -10.44 2.71
N PHE A 152 -0.24 -10.26 1.52
CA PHE A 152 -1.41 -11.05 1.08
C PHE A 152 -1.06 -12.53 0.88
N LEU A 153 0.06 -12.84 0.23
CA LEU A 153 0.50 -14.22 0.05
C LEU A 153 0.73 -14.91 1.40
N ARG A 154 1.29 -14.18 2.37
CA ARG A 154 1.45 -14.66 3.75
C ARG A 154 0.10 -14.98 4.41
N HIS A 155 -0.91 -14.13 4.23
CA HIS A 155 -2.27 -14.41 4.74
C HIS A 155 -2.89 -15.65 4.10
N ALA A 156 -2.71 -15.83 2.78
CA ALA A 156 -3.19 -17.00 2.05
C ALA A 156 -2.53 -18.31 2.54
N VAL A 157 -1.20 -18.32 2.70
CA VAL A 157 -0.46 -19.48 3.22
C VAL A 157 -0.89 -19.85 4.65
N LEU A 158 -1.11 -18.83 5.48
CA LEU A 158 -1.63 -19.00 6.85
C LEU A 158 -3.01 -19.67 6.86
N ALA A 159 -3.91 -19.23 5.99
CA ALA A 159 -5.23 -19.82 5.88
C ALA A 159 -5.14 -21.30 5.49
N ALA A 160 -4.27 -21.66 4.53
CA ALA A 160 -4.05 -23.03 4.08
C ALA A 160 -3.39 -23.94 5.14
N CYS A 161 -2.50 -23.41 5.98
CA CYS A 161 -1.89 -24.20 7.07
C CYS A 161 -2.89 -24.49 8.20
N SER A 162 -3.92 -23.65 8.36
CA SER A 162 -4.98 -23.81 9.37
C SER A 162 -6.07 -24.82 8.99
N THR A 163 -5.95 -25.47 7.82
CA THR A 163 -6.88 -26.48 7.31
C THR A 163 -6.34 -27.91 7.40
N ALA A 164 -5.26 -28.14 8.16
CA ALA A 164 -4.85 -29.51 8.50
C ALA A 164 -6.05 -30.25 9.15
N PRO A 165 -6.40 -31.45 8.66
CA PRO A 165 -7.62 -32.14 9.05
C PRO A 165 -7.53 -32.56 10.52
N GLU A 166 -8.57 -32.25 11.32
CA GLU A 166 -8.90 -33.11 12.45
C GLU A 166 -9.21 -34.48 11.86
N GLU A 167 -8.27 -35.42 12.02
CA GLU A 167 -8.55 -36.83 11.88
C GLU A 167 -9.65 -37.20 12.87
N THR A 168 -10.76 -37.63 12.28
CA THR A 168 -11.76 -38.56 12.81
C THR A 168 -11.43 -39.18 14.16
N THR A 169 -12.19 -38.83 15.20
CA THR A 169 -12.53 -39.80 16.26
C THR A 169 -14.04 -39.80 16.44
N SER A 170 -14.63 -40.86 15.86
CA SER A 170 -15.79 -41.66 16.28
C SER A 170 -17.02 -40.98 16.86
#